data_AF-A0A1N7H8B3-F1
#
_entry.id   AF-A0A1N7H8B3-F1
#
_cell.length_a   1.000
_cell.length_b   1.000
_cell.length_c   1.000
_cell.angle_alpha   90.00
_cell.angle_beta   90.00
_cell.angle_gamma   90.00
#
_symmetry.space_group_name_H-M   'P 1'
#
loop_
_entity.id
_entity.type
_entity.pdbx_description
1 polymer ?
#
loop_
_entity_poly.entity_id
_entity_poly.type
_entity_poly.pdbx_seq_one_letter_code
_entity_poly.pdbx_strand_id
1 'polypeptide(L)'
;MPFRDPHTAAPCLWAVRDRYGSAFEVSTTTPPLAEDDQNRKGLEEALIAIARREMGQSPTANFGRIIEGYSQSSYRKDGYVGGPLEDGETEPNAELGRGPVPWKNVDDVTARDWMGLEWSEPYRLENRLEPDLPDVGVYRIWLEGNTPPLAYIGETSAFTGRLRRHEKTFGSEAHFAVATPKGMDTKHKRTEVETDLIGAHYLVHGRSPLAQFGNGDAILQ
;
A
#
# COMPACT_ATOMS: atom_id res chain seq x y z
N MET A 1 -2.94 -25.45 -6.81
CA MET A 1 -2.44 -24.08 -6.58
C MET A 1 -1.43 -24.08 -5.41
N PRO A 2 -0.36 -23.27 -5.42
CA PRO A 2 0.55 -23.12 -4.26
C PRO A 2 -0.08 -22.26 -3.15
N PHE A 3 0.49 -22.29 -1.94
CA PHE A 3 0.15 -21.41 -0.82
C PHE A 3 0.70 -19.98 -1.00
N ARG A 4 0.25 -19.03 -0.16
CA ARG A 4 0.66 -17.61 -0.17
C ARG A 4 2.07 -17.33 0.34
N ASP A 5 2.71 -18.29 1.01
CA ASP A 5 4.08 -18.16 1.48
C ASP A 5 5.06 -18.92 0.56
N PRO A 6 6.23 -18.34 0.24
CA PRO A 6 6.76 -17.08 0.78
C PRO A 6 6.21 -15.81 0.13
N HIS A 7 5.47 -15.89 -0.99
CA HIS A 7 5.03 -14.71 -1.74
C HIS A 7 3.53 -14.72 -2.06
N THR A 8 2.85 -13.63 -1.72
CA THR A 8 1.38 -13.49 -1.82
C THR A 8 0.84 -13.61 -3.24
N ALA A 9 1.66 -13.29 -4.25
CA ALA A 9 1.31 -13.43 -5.67
C ALA A 9 1.28 -14.88 -6.18
N ALA A 10 1.92 -15.83 -5.48
CA ALA A 10 2.14 -17.19 -5.99
C ALA A 10 0.84 -17.93 -6.40
N PRO A 11 -0.27 -17.87 -5.63
CA PRO A 11 -1.53 -18.49 -6.03
C PRO A 11 -2.11 -17.88 -7.32
N CYS A 12 -2.06 -16.56 -7.46
CA CYS A 12 -2.59 -15.86 -8.63
C CYS A 12 -1.78 -16.18 -9.89
N LEU A 13 -0.44 -16.14 -9.82
CA LEU A 13 0.41 -16.50 -10.95
C LEU A 13 0.20 -17.95 -11.39
N TRP A 14 -0.05 -18.86 -10.45
CA TRP A 14 -0.43 -20.23 -10.78
C TRP A 14 -1.78 -20.29 -11.50
N ALA A 15 -2.79 -19.53 -11.05
CA ALA A 15 -4.11 -19.48 -11.69
C ALA A 15 -4.04 -18.91 -13.11
N VAL A 16 -3.25 -17.86 -13.32
CA VAL A 16 -3.00 -17.29 -14.66
C VAL A 16 -2.34 -18.35 -15.56
N ARG A 17 -1.37 -19.12 -15.04
CA ARG A 17 -0.73 -20.21 -15.79
C ARG A 17 -1.67 -21.35 -16.13
N ASP A 18 -2.49 -21.74 -15.17
CA ASP A 18 -3.48 -22.80 -15.33
C ASP A 18 -4.50 -22.43 -16.42
N ARG A 19 -4.98 -21.18 -16.43
CA ARG A 19 -5.97 -20.69 -17.40
C ARG A 19 -5.41 -20.37 -18.77
N TYR A 20 -4.28 -19.65 -18.84
CA TYR A 20 -3.79 -19.04 -20.09
C TYR A 20 -2.55 -19.74 -20.65
N GLY A 21 -2.02 -20.76 -19.97
CA GLY A 21 -0.88 -21.55 -20.41
C GLY A 21 0.48 -21.09 -19.85
N SER A 22 1.56 -21.71 -20.35
CA SER A 22 2.90 -21.64 -19.76
C SER A 22 3.78 -20.48 -20.24
N ALA A 23 3.26 -19.55 -21.04
CA ALA A 23 4.02 -18.45 -21.63
C ALA A 23 4.24 -17.29 -20.62
N PHE A 24 4.96 -17.54 -19.53
CA PHE A 24 5.50 -16.49 -18.67
C PHE A 24 6.98 -16.29 -18.97
N GLU A 25 7.35 -15.03 -19.10
CA GLU A 25 8.73 -14.61 -19.04
C GLU A 25 8.96 -13.94 -17.70
N VAL A 26 10.07 -14.30 -17.05
CA VAL A 26 10.48 -13.71 -15.79
C VAL A 26 11.90 -13.19 -15.97
N SER A 27 12.11 -11.92 -15.61
CA SER A 27 13.42 -11.31 -15.52
C SER A 27 13.60 -10.75 -14.12
N THR A 28 14.79 -10.91 -13.57
CA THR A 28 15.13 -10.45 -12.22
C THR A 28 16.41 -9.65 -12.25
N THR A 29 16.48 -8.61 -11.45
CA THR A 29 17.69 -7.83 -11.23
C THR A 29 17.80 -7.45 -9.75
N THR A 30 19.01 -7.22 -9.27
CA THR A 30 19.29 -6.79 -7.90
C THR A 30 20.17 -5.54 -7.98
N PRO A 31 19.58 -4.35 -8.21
CA PRO A 31 20.35 -3.12 -8.25
C PRO A 31 20.99 -2.88 -6.88
N PRO A 32 22.14 -2.18 -6.77
CA PRO A 32 22.81 -1.94 -5.50
C PRO A 32 21.90 -1.30 -4.43
N LEU A 33 20.97 -0.42 -4.84
CA LEU A 33 19.99 0.19 -3.94
C LEU A 33 19.05 -0.84 -3.26
N ALA A 34 18.89 -2.03 -3.84
CA ALA A 34 18.04 -3.09 -3.30
C ALA A 34 18.71 -3.93 -2.21
N GLU A 35 19.98 -3.65 -1.85
CA GLU A 35 20.65 -4.28 -0.70
C GLU A 35 20.07 -3.81 0.64
N ASP A 36 19.57 -2.58 0.70
CA ASP A 36 18.85 -2.04 1.86
C ASP A 36 17.35 -2.30 1.74
N ASP A 37 16.76 -2.85 2.80
CA ASP A 37 15.38 -3.33 2.81
C ASP A 37 14.36 -2.19 2.62
N GLN A 38 14.67 -1.00 3.14
CA GLN A 38 13.83 0.19 2.97
C GLN A 38 13.86 0.71 1.54
N ASN A 39 15.05 0.79 0.93
CA ASN A 39 15.20 1.20 -0.47
C ASN A 39 14.61 0.17 -1.44
N ARG A 40 14.82 -1.12 -1.21
CA ARG A 40 14.24 -2.20 -2.03
C ARG A 40 12.73 -2.13 -2.05
N LYS A 41 12.09 -2.10 -0.87
CA LYS A 41 10.62 -2.03 -0.76
C LYS A 41 10.08 -0.70 -1.29
N GLY A 42 10.78 0.41 -1.08
CA GLY A 42 10.43 1.70 -1.67
C GLY A 42 10.44 1.68 -3.20
N LEU A 43 11.46 1.06 -3.80
CA LEU A 43 11.53 0.85 -5.24
C LEU A 43 10.41 -0.08 -5.74
N GLU A 44 10.08 -1.15 -5.01
CA GLU A 44 8.96 -2.04 -5.32
C GLU A 44 7.63 -1.26 -5.38
N GLU A 45 7.33 -0.44 -4.37
CA GLU A 45 6.13 0.42 -4.36
C GLU A 45 6.15 1.44 -5.53
N ALA A 46 7.30 2.04 -5.82
CA ALA A 46 7.47 2.98 -6.93
C ALA A 46 7.18 2.33 -8.30
N LEU A 47 7.72 1.14 -8.54
CA LEU A 47 7.49 0.40 -9.79
C LEU A 47 6.03 -0.03 -9.92
N ILE A 48 5.39 -0.47 -8.84
CA ILE A 48 3.95 -0.82 -8.85
C ILE A 48 3.10 0.44 -9.10
N ALA A 49 3.44 1.57 -8.47
CA ALA A 49 2.72 2.83 -8.65
C ALA A 49 2.83 3.33 -10.10
N ILE A 50 4.01 3.26 -10.72
CA ILE A 50 4.20 3.58 -12.16
C ILE A 50 3.33 2.66 -13.02
N ALA A 51 3.42 1.34 -12.81
CA ALA A 51 2.62 0.39 -13.58
C ALA A 51 1.12 0.66 -13.45
N ARG A 52 0.64 0.97 -12.23
CA ARG A 52 -0.75 1.35 -11.97
C ARG A 52 -1.16 2.61 -12.72
N ARG A 53 -0.29 3.63 -12.74
CA ARG A 53 -0.52 4.87 -13.48
C ARG A 53 -0.61 4.63 -14.98
N GLU A 54 0.32 3.87 -15.54
CA GLU A 54 0.40 3.62 -16.99
C GLU A 54 -0.73 2.70 -17.47
N MET A 55 -1.08 1.68 -16.70
CA MET A 55 -2.14 0.73 -17.03
C MET A 55 -3.54 1.24 -16.70
N GLY A 56 -3.66 2.27 -15.84
CA GLY A 56 -4.94 2.73 -15.29
C GLY A 56 -5.59 1.78 -14.28
N GLN A 57 -4.91 0.69 -13.90
CA GLN A 57 -5.39 -0.35 -12.99
C GLN A 57 -4.24 -1.08 -12.29
N SER A 58 -4.54 -1.86 -11.25
CA SER A 58 -3.56 -2.74 -10.59
C SER A 58 -3.00 -3.83 -11.49
N PRO A 59 -1.70 -4.16 -11.37
CA PRO A 59 -1.15 -5.42 -11.87
C PRO A 59 -1.93 -6.62 -11.33
N THR A 60 -2.11 -7.65 -12.17
CA THR A 60 -3.03 -8.78 -11.92
C THR A 60 -2.75 -9.57 -10.64
N ALA A 61 -1.48 -9.82 -10.32
CA ALA A 61 -1.08 -10.68 -9.21
C ALA A 61 -0.58 -9.91 -7.97
N ASN A 62 -0.97 -8.64 -7.84
CA ASN A 62 -0.60 -7.78 -6.71
C ASN A 62 -1.73 -7.68 -5.68
N PHE A 63 -1.41 -7.09 -4.52
CA PHE A 63 -2.37 -6.78 -3.45
C PHE A 63 -3.12 -8.00 -2.87
N GLY A 64 -2.58 -9.20 -3.07
CA GLY A 64 -3.23 -10.44 -2.65
C GLY A 64 -4.49 -10.76 -3.44
N ARG A 65 -4.65 -10.22 -4.65
CA ARG A 65 -5.77 -10.52 -5.54
C ARG A 65 -5.57 -11.83 -6.30
N ILE A 66 -6.65 -12.38 -6.85
CA ILE A 66 -6.64 -13.52 -7.76
C ILE A 66 -7.53 -13.23 -8.99
N ILE A 67 -7.33 -13.95 -10.08
CA ILE A 67 -8.21 -13.82 -11.26
C ILE A 67 -9.57 -14.47 -10.98
N GLU A 68 -10.63 -13.94 -11.61
CA GLU A 68 -12.00 -14.47 -11.51
C GLU A 68 -12.07 -15.97 -11.80
N GLY A 69 -12.98 -16.71 -11.16
CA GLY A 69 -13.16 -18.15 -11.37
C GLY A 69 -12.10 -19.04 -10.70
N TYR A 70 -11.33 -18.48 -9.75
CA TYR A 70 -10.43 -19.25 -8.88
C TYR A 70 -10.58 -18.81 -7.43
N SER A 71 -10.56 -19.77 -6.50
CA SER A 71 -10.37 -19.53 -5.08
C SER A 71 -8.88 -19.37 -4.76
N GLN A 72 -8.54 -18.48 -3.84
CA GLN A 72 -7.14 -18.25 -3.47
C GLN A 72 -6.70 -19.20 -2.35
N SER A 73 -5.56 -19.88 -2.52
CA SER A 73 -4.94 -20.60 -1.41
C SER A 73 -4.64 -19.67 -0.23
N SER A 74 -4.69 -20.20 0.99
CA SER A 74 -4.30 -19.48 2.20
C SER A 74 -2.78 -19.54 2.45
N TYR A 75 -2.34 -19.13 3.64
CA TYR A 75 -0.98 -19.45 4.10
C TYR A 75 -0.90 -20.94 4.48
N ARG A 76 0.30 -21.53 4.39
CA ARG A 76 0.54 -22.95 4.75
C ARG A 76 0.00 -23.32 6.13
N LYS A 77 0.13 -22.41 7.10
CA LYS A 77 -0.36 -22.60 8.47
C LYS A 77 -1.89 -22.75 8.57
N ASP A 78 -2.63 -22.21 7.61
CA ASP A 78 -4.10 -22.24 7.58
C ASP A 78 -4.61 -23.42 6.73
N GLY A 79 -3.75 -24.07 5.94
CA GLY A 79 -4.00 -25.37 5.30
C GLY A 79 -4.96 -25.41 4.11
N TYR A 80 -5.56 -24.28 3.71
CA TYR A 80 -6.50 -24.21 2.59
C TYR A 80 -5.77 -24.05 1.26
N VAL A 81 -6.02 -24.97 0.32
CA VAL A 81 -5.48 -24.96 -1.03
C VAL A 81 -6.60 -24.58 -2.00
N GLY A 82 -6.42 -23.47 -2.71
CA GLY A 82 -7.38 -22.98 -3.70
C GLY A 82 -7.28 -23.69 -5.06
N GLY A 83 -8.17 -23.34 -5.97
CA GLY A 83 -8.30 -23.96 -7.29
C GLY A 83 -9.37 -23.27 -8.15
N PRO A 84 -9.72 -23.84 -9.31
CA PRO A 84 -10.87 -23.40 -10.08
C PRO A 84 -12.14 -23.43 -9.23
N LEU A 85 -12.99 -22.42 -9.38
CA LEU A 85 -14.31 -22.35 -8.75
C LEU A 85 -15.35 -23.08 -9.59
N GLU A 86 -16.37 -23.65 -8.93
CA GLU A 86 -17.57 -24.16 -9.58
C GLU A 86 -18.55 -23.02 -9.95
N ASP A 87 -19.53 -23.32 -10.81
CA ASP A 87 -20.54 -22.36 -11.24
C ASP A 87 -21.33 -21.81 -10.04
N GLY A 88 -21.29 -20.49 -9.86
CA GLY A 88 -21.99 -19.79 -8.78
C GLY A 88 -21.15 -19.57 -7.51
N GLU A 89 -19.94 -20.14 -7.42
CA GLU A 89 -19.00 -19.82 -6.35
C GLU A 89 -18.31 -18.47 -6.60
N THR A 90 -17.91 -17.78 -5.53
CA THR A 90 -17.24 -16.48 -5.60
C THR A 90 -16.04 -16.43 -4.67
N GLU A 91 -15.02 -15.66 -5.06
CA GLU A 91 -13.83 -15.40 -4.27
C GLU A 91 -13.70 -13.89 -4.04
N PRO A 92 -13.77 -13.40 -2.79
CA PRO A 92 -13.64 -11.98 -2.49
C PRO A 92 -12.34 -11.35 -3.02
N ASN A 93 -11.24 -12.11 -3.07
CA ASN A 93 -9.97 -11.60 -3.62
C ASN A 93 -9.96 -11.50 -5.15
N ALA A 94 -11.00 -11.97 -5.85
CA ALA A 94 -11.18 -11.77 -7.29
C ALA A 94 -11.81 -10.42 -7.64
N GLU A 95 -12.30 -9.68 -6.64
CA GLU A 95 -12.86 -8.34 -6.83
C GLU A 95 -11.86 -7.42 -7.56
N LEU A 96 -12.39 -6.53 -8.41
CA LEU A 96 -11.59 -5.52 -9.09
C LEU A 96 -11.02 -4.50 -8.09
N GLY A 97 -9.75 -4.17 -8.29
CA GLY A 97 -9.09 -3.07 -7.61
C GLY A 97 -9.59 -1.72 -8.10
N ARG A 98 -9.12 -0.65 -7.46
CA ARG A 98 -9.36 0.72 -7.91
C ARG A 98 -8.23 1.19 -8.84
N GLY A 99 -8.58 2.14 -9.70
CA GLY A 99 -7.60 2.86 -10.53
C GLY A 99 -6.58 3.64 -9.68
N PRO A 100 -5.47 4.09 -10.28
CA PRO A 100 -4.47 4.91 -9.61
C PRO A 100 -5.09 6.21 -9.07
N VAL A 101 -4.50 6.78 -8.02
CA VAL A 101 -4.81 8.17 -7.63
C VAL A 101 -4.39 9.16 -8.75
N PRO A 102 -4.85 10.42 -8.74
CA PRO A 102 -4.61 11.35 -9.87
C PRO A 102 -3.16 11.77 -10.16
N TRP A 103 -2.21 11.60 -9.21
CA TRP A 103 -0.81 12.06 -9.35
C TRP A 103 -0.71 13.58 -9.65
N LYS A 104 -1.49 14.39 -8.94
CA LYS A 104 -1.41 15.86 -8.98
C LYS A 104 -0.62 16.39 -7.80
N ASN A 105 0.06 17.53 -7.99
CA ASN A 105 0.88 18.17 -6.95
C ASN A 105 1.81 17.17 -6.25
N VAL A 106 2.65 16.46 -7.01
CA VAL A 106 3.44 15.34 -6.49
C VAL A 106 4.57 15.79 -5.56
N ASP A 107 5.00 17.05 -5.68
CA ASP A 107 6.16 17.61 -4.99
C ASP A 107 5.88 18.04 -3.56
N ASP A 108 4.70 18.61 -3.29
CA ASP A 108 4.32 19.08 -1.95
C ASP A 108 3.58 17.98 -1.17
N VAL A 109 4.37 17.14 -0.50
CA VAL A 109 3.89 16.01 0.31
C VAL A 109 3.03 16.39 1.51
N THR A 110 2.96 17.68 1.85
CA THR A 110 2.12 18.21 2.94
C THR A 110 0.91 19.00 2.45
N ALA A 111 0.82 19.29 1.15
CA ALA A 111 -0.30 20.02 0.57
C ALA A 111 -1.62 19.28 0.76
N ARG A 112 -2.71 20.06 0.87
CA ARG A 112 -4.08 19.53 1.02
C ARG A 112 -4.59 18.80 -0.21
N ASP A 113 -3.96 19.00 -1.37
CA ASP A 113 -4.28 18.36 -2.65
C ASP A 113 -3.18 17.40 -3.14
N TRP A 114 -2.22 17.02 -2.27
CA TRP A 114 -1.14 16.11 -2.61
C TRP A 114 -1.68 14.81 -3.23
N MET A 115 -1.07 14.39 -4.34
CA MET A 115 -1.50 13.26 -5.18
C MET A 115 -2.93 13.38 -5.73
N GLY A 116 -3.53 14.57 -5.69
CA GLY A 116 -4.90 14.84 -6.10
C GLY A 116 -5.97 14.29 -5.14
N LEU A 117 -5.60 14.00 -3.90
CA LEU A 117 -6.51 13.59 -2.85
C LEU A 117 -6.95 14.79 -2.00
N GLU A 118 -8.13 14.71 -1.41
CA GLU A 118 -8.64 15.72 -0.46
C GLU A 118 -8.13 15.41 0.95
N TRP A 119 -6.95 15.91 1.29
CA TRP A 119 -6.39 15.75 2.64
C TRP A 119 -7.03 16.72 3.63
N SER A 120 -7.22 16.24 4.86
CA SER A 120 -7.63 17.06 6.01
C SER A 120 -6.63 18.18 6.28
N GLU A 121 -7.03 19.12 7.14
CA GLU A 121 -6.04 19.97 7.82
C GLU A 121 -5.04 19.11 8.60
N PRO A 122 -3.81 19.61 8.82
CA PRO A 122 -2.84 18.92 9.65
C PRO A 122 -3.27 19.00 11.13
N TYR A 123 -3.16 17.87 11.83
CA TYR A 123 -3.36 17.77 13.27
C TYR A 123 -2.09 17.23 13.92
N ARG A 124 -1.85 17.56 15.18
CA ARG A 124 -0.79 16.92 15.98
C ARG A 124 -1.26 15.57 16.52
N LEU A 125 -0.35 14.62 16.70
CA LEU A 125 -0.68 13.29 17.24
C LEU A 125 -1.21 13.34 18.68
N GLU A 126 -0.79 14.33 19.49
CA GLU A 126 -1.41 14.61 20.79
C GLU A 126 -2.93 14.89 20.66
N ASN A 127 -3.30 15.60 19.61
CA ASN A 127 -4.66 16.04 19.31
C ASN A 127 -5.42 15.08 18.39
N ARG A 128 -4.96 13.82 18.27
CA ARG A 128 -5.54 12.81 17.37
C ARG A 128 -7.03 12.49 17.60
N LEU A 129 -7.61 12.93 18.71
CA LEU A 129 -9.03 12.76 19.03
C LEU A 129 -9.89 13.99 18.72
N GLU A 130 -9.28 15.11 18.33
CA GLU A 130 -9.99 16.33 17.93
C GLU A 130 -10.71 16.21 16.57
N PRO A 131 -10.11 15.66 15.49
CA PRO A 131 -10.82 15.53 14.23
C PRO A 131 -11.93 14.48 14.30
N ASP A 132 -13.01 14.73 13.55
CA ASP A 132 -14.00 13.71 13.23
C ASP A 132 -13.37 12.73 12.22
N LEU A 133 -12.79 11.65 12.75
CA LEU A 133 -12.04 10.70 11.96
C LEU A 133 -13.01 9.76 11.22
N PRO A 134 -12.81 9.54 9.91
CA PRO A 134 -13.59 8.56 9.17
C PRO A 134 -13.28 7.14 9.64
N ASP A 135 -14.15 6.18 9.34
CA ASP A 135 -13.89 4.77 9.70
C ASP A 135 -12.67 4.20 8.96
N VAL A 136 -12.52 4.59 7.70
CA VAL A 136 -11.59 3.98 6.76
C VAL A 136 -10.89 5.04 5.92
N GLY A 137 -9.59 4.87 5.71
CA GLY A 137 -8.83 5.81 4.90
C GLY A 137 -7.33 5.59 4.90
N VAL A 138 -6.64 6.58 4.34
CA VAL A 138 -5.20 6.70 4.37
C VAL A 138 -4.78 7.90 5.21
N TYR A 139 -3.57 7.86 5.74
CA TYR A 139 -2.96 8.95 6.47
C TYR A 139 -1.50 9.09 6.10
N ARG A 140 -0.97 10.29 6.33
CA ARG A 140 0.45 10.60 6.31
C ARG A 140 0.86 11.22 7.64
N ILE A 141 2.10 11.00 8.03
CA ILE A 141 2.71 11.53 9.25
C ILE A 141 4.03 12.21 8.87
N TRP A 142 4.32 13.35 9.48
CA TRP A 142 5.58 14.05 9.28
C TRP A 142 6.02 14.82 10.52
N LEU A 143 7.31 15.14 10.57
CA LEU A 143 7.92 15.90 11.65
C LEU A 143 8.14 17.35 11.17
N GLU A 144 7.74 18.30 12.02
CA GLU A 144 7.90 19.73 11.71
C GLU A 144 9.38 20.08 11.49
N GLY A 145 9.67 20.90 10.47
CA GLY A 145 11.04 21.28 10.09
C GLY A 145 11.87 20.20 9.37
N ASN A 146 11.39 18.96 9.30
CA ASN A 146 12.14 17.81 8.73
C ASN A 146 11.42 17.14 7.54
N THR A 147 10.66 17.92 6.77
CA THR A 147 9.84 17.44 5.64
C THR A 147 10.12 18.24 4.37
N PRO A 148 10.29 17.62 3.19
CA PRO A 148 10.37 16.17 2.95
C PRO A 148 11.63 15.52 3.56
N PRO A 149 11.56 14.23 3.95
CA PRO A 149 10.57 13.23 3.58
C PRO A 149 9.42 13.17 4.62
N LEU A 150 8.32 12.47 4.28
CA LEU A 150 7.33 12.10 5.28
C LEU A 150 7.95 11.10 6.27
N ALA A 151 7.43 11.07 7.49
CA ALA A 151 7.82 10.06 8.47
C ALA A 151 7.17 8.71 8.15
N TYR A 152 5.89 8.73 7.73
CA TYR A 152 5.11 7.52 7.45
C TYR A 152 3.91 7.80 6.55
N ILE A 153 3.54 6.84 5.71
CA ILE A 153 2.26 6.78 5.00
C ILE A 153 1.58 5.46 5.37
N GLY A 154 0.28 5.49 5.62
CA GLY A 154 -0.44 4.29 6.02
C GLY A 154 -1.89 4.23 5.58
N GLU A 155 -2.44 3.02 5.55
CA GLU A 155 -3.88 2.77 5.51
C GLU A 155 -4.43 2.27 6.84
N THR A 156 -5.73 2.44 7.05
CA THR A 156 -6.44 1.86 8.21
C THR A 156 -7.95 1.78 7.98
N SER A 157 -8.59 0.84 8.68
CA SER A 157 -10.04 0.80 8.92
C SER A 157 -10.40 1.10 10.38
N ALA A 158 -9.45 1.69 11.12
CA ALA A 158 -9.60 2.08 12.52
C ALA A 158 -8.53 3.14 12.89
N PHE A 159 -8.80 4.42 12.61
CA PHE A 159 -7.80 5.48 12.82
C PHE A 159 -7.39 5.64 14.29
N THR A 160 -8.34 5.69 15.22
CA THR A 160 -8.05 5.97 16.65
C THR A 160 -6.98 5.05 17.23
N GLY A 161 -7.13 3.73 17.01
CA GLY A 161 -6.15 2.75 17.48
C GLY A 161 -4.83 2.79 16.73
N ARG A 162 -4.83 3.18 15.45
CA ARG A 162 -3.62 3.32 14.63
C ARG A 162 -2.81 4.56 15.04
N LEU A 163 -3.45 5.73 15.13
CA LEU A 163 -2.81 6.99 15.50
C LEU A 163 -2.26 6.95 16.94
N ARG A 164 -2.96 6.30 17.88
CA ARG A 164 -2.43 6.09 19.24
C ARG A 164 -1.13 5.29 19.27
N ARG A 165 -0.95 4.31 18.37
CA ARG A 165 0.32 3.58 18.27
C ARG A 165 1.40 4.45 17.67
N HIS A 166 1.06 5.22 16.64
CA HIS A 166 1.99 6.13 15.97
C HIS A 166 2.47 7.28 16.85
N GLU A 167 1.64 7.81 17.74
CA GLU A 167 2.07 8.79 18.75
C GLU A 167 3.23 8.26 19.61
N LYS A 168 3.22 6.96 19.94
CA LYS A 168 4.31 6.33 20.69
C LYS A 168 5.60 6.20 19.88
N THR A 169 5.49 6.16 18.56
CA THR A 169 6.63 5.97 17.64
C THR A 169 7.22 7.30 17.19
N PHE A 170 6.37 8.28 16.84
CA PHE A 170 6.79 9.56 16.25
C PHE A 170 6.74 10.74 17.23
N GLY A 171 6.16 10.56 18.43
CA GLY A 171 5.99 11.61 19.44
C GLY A 171 4.69 12.41 19.29
N SER A 172 4.34 13.18 20.32
CA SER A 172 3.13 14.01 20.38
C SER A 172 3.10 15.10 19.31
N GLU A 173 4.25 15.73 19.06
CA GLU A 173 4.39 16.89 18.16
C GLU A 173 4.35 16.53 16.68
N ALA A 174 4.43 15.23 16.33
CA ALA A 174 4.34 14.81 14.95
C ALA A 174 2.96 15.17 14.38
N HIS A 175 2.97 15.67 13.15
CA HIS A 175 1.76 16.03 12.44
C HIS A 175 1.22 14.84 11.67
N PHE A 176 -0.10 14.78 11.51
CA PHE A 176 -0.77 13.85 10.63
C PHE A 176 -1.89 14.53 9.86
N ALA A 177 -2.20 13.97 8.70
CA ALA A 177 -3.39 14.32 7.92
C ALA A 177 -4.00 13.04 7.36
N VAL A 178 -5.31 13.04 7.15
CA VAL A 178 -6.07 11.90 6.64
C VAL A 178 -6.74 12.24 5.31
N ALA A 179 -6.94 11.23 4.46
CA ALA A 179 -7.71 11.35 3.24
C ALA A 179 -8.60 10.12 3.03
N THR A 180 -9.75 10.35 2.40
CA THR A 180 -10.77 9.31 2.15
C THR A 180 -11.19 9.21 0.68
N PRO A 181 -10.27 8.80 -0.22
CA PRO A 181 -10.65 8.56 -1.60
C PRO A 181 -11.78 7.54 -1.72
N LYS A 182 -12.57 7.64 -2.79
CA LYS A 182 -13.66 6.69 -3.06
C LYS A 182 -13.11 5.26 -3.27
N GLY A 183 -13.89 4.27 -2.85
CA GLY A 183 -13.61 2.84 -3.07
C GLY A 183 -12.52 2.28 -2.15
N MET A 184 -12.65 2.46 -0.84
CA MET A 184 -11.71 1.96 0.18
C MET A 184 -12.29 0.87 1.09
N ASP A 185 -13.42 0.30 0.67
CA ASP A 185 -14.23 -0.69 1.36
C ASP A 185 -13.46 -1.98 1.69
N THR A 186 -12.51 -2.38 0.85
CA THR A 186 -11.67 -3.56 1.07
C THR A 186 -10.20 -3.23 1.29
N LYS A 187 -9.49 -4.13 1.95
CA LYS A 187 -8.07 -3.93 2.28
C LYS A 187 -7.20 -3.72 1.04
N HIS A 188 -7.39 -4.52 -0.01
CA HIS A 188 -6.57 -4.41 -1.22
C HIS A 188 -6.71 -3.05 -1.88
N LYS A 189 -7.93 -2.47 -1.95
CA LYS A 189 -8.16 -1.14 -2.51
C LYS A 189 -7.47 -0.03 -1.69
N ARG A 190 -7.32 -0.21 -0.38
CA ARG A 190 -6.58 0.74 0.46
C ARG A 190 -5.08 0.61 0.28
N THR A 191 -4.57 -0.62 0.25
CA THR A 191 -3.15 -0.87 -0.04
C THR A 191 -2.78 -0.33 -1.43
N GLU A 192 -3.67 -0.40 -2.41
CA GLU A 192 -3.47 0.23 -3.73
C GLU A 192 -3.27 1.75 -3.65
N VAL A 193 -4.02 2.47 -2.80
CA VAL A 193 -3.80 3.91 -2.55
C VAL A 193 -2.48 4.13 -1.83
N GLU A 194 -2.23 3.38 -0.76
CA GLU A 194 -0.99 3.46 0.03
C GLU A 194 0.25 3.27 -0.84
N THR A 195 0.23 2.27 -1.74
CA THR A 195 1.26 2.02 -2.75
C THR A 195 1.46 3.20 -3.69
N ASP A 196 0.38 3.79 -4.22
CA ASP A 196 0.49 4.96 -5.09
C ASP A 196 1.18 6.13 -4.36
N LEU A 197 0.84 6.36 -3.09
CA LEU A 197 1.39 7.44 -2.28
C LEU A 197 2.87 7.20 -1.90
N ILE A 198 3.22 5.99 -1.46
CA ILE A 198 4.61 5.62 -1.13
C ILE A 198 5.47 5.66 -2.38
N GLY A 199 4.98 5.10 -3.48
CA GLY A 199 5.70 5.06 -4.75
C GLY A 199 5.98 6.47 -5.29
N ALA A 200 4.99 7.36 -5.29
CA ALA A 200 5.20 8.75 -5.69
C ALA A 200 6.18 9.50 -4.77
N HIS A 201 6.06 9.31 -3.44
CA HIS A 201 7.00 9.87 -2.47
C HIS A 201 8.44 9.42 -2.77
N TYR A 202 8.64 8.12 -3.04
CA TYR A 202 9.94 7.56 -3.40
C TYR A 202 10.49 8.15 -4.71
N LEU A 203 9.67 8.26 -5.74
CA LEU A 203 10.08 8.79 -7.05
C LEU A 203 10.49 10.25 -6.99
N VAL A 204 9.80 11.07 -6.19
CA VAL A 204 10.07 12.52 -6.07
C VAL A 204 11.27 12.79 -5.16
N HIS A 205 11.42 12.03 -4.07
CA HIS A 205 12.44 12.33 -3.04
C HIS A 205 13.62 11.36 -2.99
N GLY A 206 13.63 10.33 -3.86
CA GLY A 206 14.68 9.32 -3.95
C GLY A 206 14.76 8.37 -2.74
N ARG A 207 13.75 8.37 -1.87
CA ARG A 207 13.66 7.52 -0.67
C ARG A 207 12.23 7.38 -0.20
N SER A 208 11.90 6.28 0.47
CA SER A 208 10.59 6.09 1.09
C SER A 208 10.40 7.00 2.32
N PRO A 209 9.19 7.09 2.89
CA PRO A 209 9.02 7.68 4.22
C PRO A 209 9.92 6.99 5.25
N LEU A 210 10.37 7.75 6.25
CA LEU A 210 11.45 7.38 7.17
C LEU A 210 11.26 6.00 7.84
N ALA A 211 10.06 5.72 8.34
CA ALA A 211 9.75 4.48 9.06
C ALA A 211 8.92 3.47 8.26
N GLN A 212 8.77 3.64 6.94
CA GLN A 212 7.75 2.93 6.16
C GLN A 212 7.84 1.40 6.27
N PHE A 213 9.06 0.85 6.30
CA PHE A 213 9.31 -0.59 6.19
C PHE A 213 10.06 -1.21 7.38
N GLY A 214 9.97 -0.61 8.56
CA GLY A 214 10.51 -1.18 9.81
C GLY A 214 11.67 -0.41 10.43
N ASN A 215 12.13 0.69 9.84
CA ASN A 215 13.21 1.54 10.39
C ASN A 215 12.70 2.60 11.39
N GLY A 216 11.59 2.33 12.08
CA GLY A 216 10.98 3.27 13.03
C GLY A 216 11.86 3.62 14.23
N ASP A 217 12.77 2.71 14.62
CA ASP A 217 13.70 2.91 15.73
C ASP A 217 14.75 4.00 15.46
N ALA A 218 14.94 4.40 14.19
CA ALA A 218 15.89 5.45 13.80
C ALA A 218 15.35 6.88 13.94
N ILE A 219 14.06 7.07 14.25
CA ILE A 219 13.42 8.40 14.30
C ILE A 219 13.52 9.06 15.67
N LEU A 220 13.86 8.30 16.72
CA LEU A 220 13.98 8.78 18.10
C LEU A 220 15.44 9.05 18.54
N GLN A 221 16.40 9.04 17.62
CA GLN A 221 17.80 9.46 17.86
C GLN A 221 18.03 10.88 17.37
#